data_AF-A0A7V5FPR7-F1
#
_entry.id   AF-A0A7V5FPR7-F1
#
_cell.length_a   1.000
_cell.length_b   1.000
_cell.length_c   1.000
_cell.angle_alpha   90.00
_cell.angle_beta   90.00
_cell.angle_gamma   90.00
#
_symmetry.space_group_name_H-M   'P 1'
#
loop_
_entity.id
_entity.type
_entity.pdbx_description
1 polymer ?
#
loop_
_entity_poly.entity_id
_entity_poly.type
_entity_poly.pdbx_seq_one_letter_code
_entity_poly.pdbx_strand_id
1 'polypeptide(L)'
;WEDKERQVYLARQQDVSAVERKRFEQLVRMFKLLHQKYNLGLPELRNQLQQAAQTGFPEMEELLTVLEKCDTMKCLSALMDHLEHLKEIILSEEVFEPREEIYYKRHIAVDIPSVYGRYSERKFDALGLSFRLENLANIYLERLSHTINLNFITQATFIQIVKCLRLYLRALRIDGISSRRLDTYASLLSSSIAIKRFSYTQHLDIMRGLSEGVKDVIYAYYTNIHQNNLSIIIPQIGRENLLTIYRSLWDEQDLPSTVLRLSESFFRDLIATTFGLQHLDNFISRIIQTLEAQKDILDEKTLDLLMTYNPKKAISSLFNKNPATHNLIHLGNKGFNLMVLADDGKPVPQAAIITTEIFRCWPAVREFDRARDEFMGRVRSSITEIEELTGKVYGSGDRPLLLSVRSGSAISMPGMMTTIHNVGFNGELVEEFVRKYPEQTYFAWDNYRRFIQSWAMARGVDREEFQTLMNEHKLRYNVRLKRDFSPTQMQELAIRYEKAGQLFDCAVPEDPWLQLIGSVEMVLGSWNTHKAREYRRLMDVSDDWGTAVIIQAMVYGNLSHQAGSGVLFTAHPYRKVRRVALWGDYAPGDQGEDIVAGLVTSYPISVEQAELDGRSVENSLERRFPKI
;
A
#
# COMPACT_ATOMS: atom_id res chain seq x y z
N TRP A 1 -5.59 -34.28 -15.24
CA TRP A 1 -6.34 -35.38 -14.60
C TRP A 1 -5.43 -36.17 -13.69
N GLU A 2 -5.95 -36.44 -12.50
CA GLU A 2 -5.34 -37.43 -11.61
C GLU A 2 -5.43 -38.82 -12.24
N ASP A 3 -4.56 -39.73 -11.79
CA ASP A 3 -4.44 -41.07 -12.39
C ASP A 3 -5.75 -41.87 -12.26
N LYS A 4 -6.48 -41.68 -11.17
CA LYS A 4 -7.81 -42.29 -10.95
C LYS A 4 -8.87 -41.81 -11.95
N GLU A 5 -8.99 -40.51 -12.18
CA GLU A 5 -10.00 -39.96 -13.10
C GLU A 5 -9.77 -40.43 -14.52
N ARG A 6 -8.50 -40.49 -14.94
CA ARG A 6 -8.11 -40.99 -16.25
C ARG A 6 -8.39 -42.48 -16.43
N GLN A 7 -8.13 -43.30 -15.41
CA GLN A 7 -8.49 -44.72 -15.47
C GLN A 7 -10.00 -44.91 -15.57
N VAL A 8 -10.78 -44.13 -14.85
CA VAL A 8 -12.25 -44.13 -14.96
C VAL A 8 -12.70 -43.70 -16.36
N TYR A 9 -12.09 -42.66 -16.94
CA TYR A 9 -12.37 -42.23 -18.31
C TYR A 9 -12.06 -43.33 -19.35
N LEU A 10 -10.90 -43.98 -19.25
CA LEU A 10 -10.48 -45.05 -20.16
C LEU A 10 -11.31 -46.34 -19.99
N ALA A 11 -11.78 -46.62 -18.78
CA ALA A 11 -12.69 -47.74 -18.51
C ALA A 11 -14.06 -47.54 -19.16
N ARG A 12 -14.49 -46.29 -19.36
CA ARG A 12 -15.77 -45.94 -20.03
C ARG A 12 -15.71 -46.05 -21.55
N GLN A 13 -14.53 -45.99 -22.17
CA GLN A 13 -14.37 -46.11 -23.63
C GLN A 13 -14.37 -47.58 -24.06
N GLN A 14 -15.51 -48.26 -23.92
CA GLN A 14 -15.64 -49.68 -24.28
C GLN A 14 -15.72 -49.92 -25.80
N ASP A 15 -16.05 -48.88 -26.54
CA ASP A 15 -16.07 -48.80 -28.01
C ASP A 15 -14.67 -48.79 -28.64
N VAL A 16 -13.62 -48.53 -27.85
CA VAL A 16 -12.22 -48.49 -28.30
C VAL A 16 -11.48 -49.77 -27.90
N SER A 17 -10.64 -50.29 -28.80
CA SER A 17 -9.85 -51.49 -28.54
C SER A 17 -8.92 -51.31 -27.32
N ALA A 18 -8.65 -52.40 -26.60
CA ALA A 18 -7.78 -52.37 -25.42
C ALA A 18 -6.34 -51.90 -25.76
N VAL A 19 -5.87 -52.20 -26.97
CA VAL A 19 -4.56 -51.78 -27.46
C VAL A 19 -4.49 -50.26 -27.64
N GLU A 20 -5.52 -49.66 -28.23
CA GLU A 20 -5.57 -48.21 -28.44
C GLU A 20 -5.75 -47.45 -27.13
N ARG A 21 -6.55 -47.96 -26.19
CA ARG A 21 -6.64 -47.41 -24.83
C ARG A 21 -5.29 -47.43 -24.11
N LYS A 22 -4.53 -48.52 -24.24
CA LYS A 22 -3.17 -48.64 -23.68
C LYS A 22 -2.17 -47.70 -24.36
N ARG A 23 -2.25 -47.53 -25.69
CA ARG A 23 -1.42 -46.55 -26.43
C ARG A 23 -1.69 -45.13 -25.96
N PHE A 24 -2.94 -44.74 -25.81
CA PHE A 24 -3.30 -43.43 -25.27
C PHE A 24 -2.76 -43.24 -23.84
N GLU A 25 -2.94 -44.23 -22.96
CA GLU A 25 -2.38 -44.17 -21.60
C GLU A 25 -0.86 -43.97 -21.60
N GLN A 26 -0.15 -44.70 -22.46
CA GLN A 26 1.30 -44.57 -22.63
C GLN A 26 1.72 -43.22 -23.22
N LEU A 27 0.98 -42.67 -24.20
CA LEU A 27 1.23 -41.34 -24.75
C LEU A 27 1.06 -40.25 -23.69
N VAL A 28 0.01 -40.32 -22.87
CA VAL A 28 -0.17 -39.36 -21.77
C VAL A 28 0.92 -39.54 -20.71
N ARG A 29 1.34 -40.77 -20.41
CA ARG A 29 2.48 -41.01 -19.50
C ARG A 29 3.78 -40.44 -20.07
N MET A 30 4.05 -40.65 -21.35
CA MET A 30 5.20 -40.08 -22.06
C MET A 30 5.15 -38.55 -22.01
N PHE A 31 3.99 -37.95 -22.29
CA PHE A 31 3.81 -36.51 -22.17
C PHE A 31 4.05 -36.02 -20.76
N LYS A 32 3.50 -36.66 -19.71
CA LYS A 32 3.77 -36.30 -18.31
C LYS A 32 5.26 -36.38 -17.99
N LEU A 33 5.97 -37.42 -18.45
CA LEU A 33 7.41 -37.58 -18.22
C LEU A 33 8.24 -36.54 -18.98
N LEU A 34 7.88 -36.23 -20.24
CA LEU A 34 8.51 -35.15 -21.01
C LEU A 34 8.24 -33.80 -20.35
N HIS A 35 7.01 -33.55 -19.92
CA HIS A 35 6.65 -32.32 -19.24
C HIS A 35 7.38 -32.19 -17.90
N GLN A 36 7.48 -33.24 -17.09
CA GLN A 36 8.28 -33.23 -15.85
C GLN A 36 9.79 -33.07 -16.11
N LYS A 37 10.28 -33.56 -17.27
CA LYS A 37 11.67 -33.41 -17.66
C LYS A 37 12.01 -31.99 -18.10
N TYR A 38 11.07 -31.30 -18.74
CA TYR A 38 11.31 -30.00 -19.40
C TYR A 38 10.59 -28.82 -18.74
N ASN A 39 9.65 -29.06 -17.82
CA ASN A 39 8.94 -28.06 -17.04
C ASN A 39 9.21 -28.30 -15.55
N LEU A 40 9.90 -27.34 -14.92
CA LEU A 40 10.48 -27.47 -13.59
C LEU A 40 9.77 -26.57 -12.57
N GLY A 41 8.44 -26.49 -12.69
CA GLY A 41 7.59 -25.82 -11.71
C GLY A 41 7.55 -26.55 -10.36
N LEU A 42 7.12 -25.85 -9.30
CA LEU A 42 6.99 -26.43 -7.96
C LEU A 42 6.12 -27.71 -7.93
N PRO A 43 4.95 -27.78 -8.60
CA PRO A 43 4.12 -29.00 -8.60
C PRO A 43 4.84 -30.22 -9.19
N GLU A 44 5.66 -30.01 -10.21
CA GLU A 44 6.42 -31.06 -10.90
C GLU A 44 7.67 -31.48 -10.13
N LEU A 45 8.33 -30.54 -9.44
CA LEU A 45 9.51 -30.78 -8.61
C LEU A 45 9.18 -31.43 -7.26
N ARG A 46 7.93 -31.29 -6.76
CA ARG A 46 7.50 -31.83 -5.46
C ARG A 46 7.90 -33.29 -5.26
N ASN A 47 7.54 -34.16 -6.20
CA ASN A 47 7.81 -35.59 -6.10
C ASN A 47 9.33 -35.88 -6.11
N GLN A 48 10.11 -35.09 -6.84
CA GLN A 48 11.56 -35.24 -6.91
C GLN A 48 12.23 -34.81 -5.61
N LEU A 49 11.77 -33.70 -5.01
CA LEU A 49 12.25 -33.24 -3.70
C LEU A 49 11.86 -34.19 -2.57
N GLN A 50 10.64 -34.74 -2.59
CA GLN A 50 10.22 -35.79 -1.65
C GLN A 50 11.06 -37.05 -1.79
N GLN A 51 11.38 -37.45 -3.02
CA GLN A 51 12.26 -38.59 -3.25
C GLN A 51 13.68 -38.30 -2.73
N ALA A 52 14.22 -37.11 -2.99
CA ALA A 52 15.52 -36.68 -2.47
C ALA A 52 15.58 -36.69 -0.94
N ALA A 53 14.50 -36.26 -0.27
CA ALA A 53 14.36 -36.34 1.18
C ALA A 53 14.50 -37.76 1.71
N GLN A 54 13.93 -38.73 1.00
CA GLN A 54 14.00 -40.15 1.38
C GLN A 54 15.33 -40.82 1.03
N THR A 55 16.10 -40.29 0.08
CA THR A 55 17.31 -40.95 -0.45
C THR A 55 18.64 -40.37 0.03
N GLY A 56 18.65 -39.24 0.74
CA GLY A 56 19.90 -38.69 1.30
C GLY A 56 19.93 -37.20 1.64
N PHE A 57 18.84 -36.46 1.41
CA PHE A 57 18.74 -35.02 1.64
C PHE A 57 17.48 -34.69 2.47
N PRO A 58 17.36 -35.17 3.72
CA PRO A 58 16.15 -35.03 4.56
C PRO A 58 15.68 -33.58 4.71
N GLU A 59 16.60 -32.62 4.64
CA GLU A 59 16.34 -31.18 4.67
C GLU A 59 15.42 -30.68 3.54
N MET A 60 15.23 -31.46 2.47
CA MET A 60 14.30 -31.13 1.38
C MET A 60 12.83 -31.18 1.82
N GLU A 61 12.50 -31.91 2.89
CA GLU A 61 11.13 -31.94 3.43
C GLU A 61 10.76 -30.61 4.14
N GLU A 62 11.71 -30.00 4.83
CA GLU A 62 11.57 -28.67 5.40
C GLU A 62 11.40 -27.62 4.30
N LEU A 63 12.25 -27.67 3.26
CA LEU A 63 12.17 -26.78 2.10
C LEU A 63 10.80 -26.83 1.44
N LEU A 64 10.25 -28.02 1.21
CA LEU A 64 8.92 -28.19 0.63
C LEU A 64 7.83 -27.49 1.47
N THR A 65 7.92 -27.62 2.79
CA THR A 65 6.97 -26.96 3.70
C THR A 65 7.04 -25.44 3.60
N VAL A 66 8.24 -24.88 3.46
CA VAL A 66 8.45 -23.44 3.26
C VAL A 66 7.86 -23.00 1.92
N LEU A 67 8.17 -23.71 0.83
CA LEU A 67 7.74 -23.37 -0.53
C LEU A 67 6.21 -23.35 -0.70
N GLU A 68 5.48 -24.16 0.07
CA GLU A 68 4.02 -24.22 0.03
C GLU A 68 3.33 -23.11 0.83
N LYS A 69 3.98 -22.58 1.88
CA LYS A 69 3.30 -21.75 2.89
C LYS A 69 3.85 -20.32 3.00
N CYS A 70 5.04 -20.06 2.48
CA CYS A 70 5.74 -18.81 2.71
C CYS A 70 5.68 -17.84 1.53
N ASP A 71 6.00 -16.58 1.80
CA ASP A 71 6.14 -15.53 0.79
C ASP A 71 7.40 -15.72 -0.08
N THR A 72 7.43 -15.03 -1.23
CA THR A 72 8.54 -15.08 -2.21
C THR A 72 9.92 -14.87 -1.59
N MET A 73 10.06 -13.93 -0.64
CA MET A 73 11.36 -13.61 -0.02
C MET A 73 11.86 -14.77 0.83
N LYS A 74 10.98 -15.35 1.66
CA LYS A 74 11.30 -16.49 2.50
C LYS A 74 11.60 -17.74 1.68
N CYS A 75 10.78 -18.02 0.67
CA CYS A 75 11.00 -19.12 -0.26
C CYS A 75 12.36 -19.00 -0.95
N LEU A 76 12.68 -17.81 -1.46
CA LEU A 76 13.96 -17.58 -2.12
C LEU A 76 15.15 -17.67 -1.15
N SER A 77 15.02 -17.16 0.08
CA SER A 77 16.06 -17.31 1.09
C SER A 77 16.33 -18.78 1.40
N ALA A 78 15.28 -19.58 1.63
CA ALA A 78 15.42 -21.01 1.90
C ALA A 78 16.06 -21.73 0.70
N LEU A 79 15.61 -21.46 -0.53
CA LEU A 79 16.23 -22.03 -1.74
C LEU A 79 17.72 -21.70 -1.83
N MET A 80 18.12 -20.47 -1.50
CA MET A 80 19.53 -20.06 -1.49
C MET A 80 20.32 -20.78 -0.38
N ASP A 81 19.74 -20.93 0.82
CA ASP A 81 20.37 -21.67 1.92
C ASP A 81 20.68 -23.12 1.50
N HIS A 82 19.73 -23.79 0.83
CA HIS A 82 19.95 -25.15 0.32
C HIS A 82 20.91 -25.20 -0.87
N LEU A 83 20.87 -24.22 -1.79
CA LEU A 83 21.82 -24.17 -2.91
C LEU A 83 23.27 -24.00 -2.41
N GLU A 84 23.49 -23.17 -1.38
CA GLU A 84 24.79 -23.03 -0.73
C GLU A 84 25.23 -24.34 -0.08
N HIS A 85 24.34 -25.02 0.65
CA HIS A 85 24.65 -26.32 1.25
C HIS A 85 24.99 -27.40 0.21
N LEU A 86 24.23 -27.47 -0.89
CA LEU A 86 24.52 -28.41 -1.98
C LEU A 86 25.87 -28.10 -2.62
N LYS A 87 26.23 -26.82 -2.77
CA LYS A 87 27.54 -26.40 -3.28
C LYS A 87 28.68 -26.85 -2.36
N GLU A 88 28.50 -26.79 -1.04
CA GLU A 88 29.46 -27.33 -0.07
C GLU A 88 29.67 -28.84 -0.26
N ILE A 89 28.59 -29.61 -0.45
CA ILE A 89 28.68 -31.06 -0.70
C ILE A 89 29.43 -31.34 -2.01
N ILE A 90 29.10 -30.61 -3.08
CA ILE A 90 29.72 -30.78 -4.41
C ILE A 90 31.21 -30.50 -4.36
N LEU A 91 31.62 -29.43 -3.65
CA LEU A 91 33.01 -28.98 -3.56
C LEU A 91 33.81 -29.63 -2.41
N SER A 92 33.16 -30.44 -1.58
CA SER A 92 33.80 -31.12 -0.44
C SER A 92 34.95 -32.03 -0.90
N GLU A 93 36.02 -32.12 -0.11
CA GLU A 93 37.08 -33.12 -0.29
C GLU A 93 36.61 -34.54 0.08
N GLU A 94 35.47 -34.67 0.75
CA GLU A 94 34.88 -35.96 1.14
C GLU A 94 34.54 -36.83 -0.08
N VAL A 95 34.89 -38.11 -0.01
CA VAL A 95 34.54 -39.11 -1.03
C VAL A 95 33.29 -39.84 -0.57
N PHE A 96 32.24 -39.82 -1.39
CA PHE A 96 30.98 -40.47 -1.08
C PHE A 96 30.90 -41.81 -1.81
N GLU A 97 30.50 -42.86 -1.09
CA GLU A 97 30.33 -44.20 -1.66
C GLU A 97 29.19 -44.22 -2.70
N PRO A 98 29.46 -44.60 -3.96
CA PRO A 98 28.44 -44.68 -5.00
C PRO A 98 27.57 -45.92 -4.80
N ARG A 99 26.28 -45.78 -5.14
CA ARG A 99 25.30 -46.88 -5.20
C ARG A 99 24.96 -47.14 -6.66
N GLU A 100 25.30 -48.34 -7.13
CA GLU A 100 25.08 -48.75 -8.51
C GLU A 100 24.08 -49.92 -8.57
N GLU A 101 22.93 -49.66 -9.20
CA GLU A 101 21.95 -50.67 -9.59
C GLU A 101 21.92 -50.74 -11.12
N ILE A 102 23.05 -51.10 -11.73
CA ILE A 102 23.26 -51.08 -13.19
C ILE A 102 23.13 -52.47 -13.79
N TYR A 103 22.17 -52.63 -14.72
CA TYR A 103 21.99 -53.82 -15.56
C TYR A 103 22.62 -53.60 -16.93
N TYR A 104 23.58 -54.44 -17.31
CA TYR A 104 24.20 -54.41 -18.62
C TYR A 104 23.33 -55.14 -19.65
N LYS A 105 22.88 -54.46 -20.71
CA LYS A 105 22.23 -55.12 -21.85
C LYS A 105 23.28 -55.80 -22.73
N ARG A 106 22.94 -56.95 -23.32
CA ARG A 106 23.83 -57.75 -24.18
C ARG A 106 24.19 -57.13 -25.54
N HIS A 107 23.69 -55.94 -25.89
CA HIS A 107 23.96 -55.29 -27.18
C HIS A 107 24.76 -54.00 -26.97
N ILE A 108 25.89 -53.90 -27.68
CA ILE A 108 26.73 -52.70 -27.80
C ILE A 108 26.31 -52.01 -29.09
N ALA A 109 25.86 -50.76 -29.00
CA ALA A 109 25.68 -49.91 -30.17
C ALA A 109 26.86 -48.95 -30.22
N VAL A 110 27.75 -49.12 -31.20
CA VAL A 110 28.86 -48.19 -31.50
C VAL A 110 29.72 -47.89 -30.26
N ASP A 111 30.35 -48.92 -29.69
CA ASP A 111 31.29 -48.85 -28.56
C ASP A 111 30.78 -48.19 -27.26
N ILE A 112 29.48 -47.87 -27.16
CA ILE A 112 28.84 -47.44 -25.91
C ILE A 112 28.04 -48.62 -25.35
N PRO A 113 28.40 -49.17 -24.17
CA PRO A 113 27.62 -50.22 -23.52
C PRO A 113 26.20 -49.72 -23.24
N SER A 114 25.18 -50.40 -23.75
CA SER A 114 23.79 -50.08 -23.43
C SER A 114 23.49 -50.55 -22.00
N VAL A 115 23.62 -49.64 -21.03
CA VAL A 115 23.31 -49.88 -19.61
C VAL A 115 21.90 -49.41 -19.28
N TYR A 116 21.22 -50.11 -18.38
CA TYR A 116 19.94 -49.72 -17.80
C TYR A 116 20.04 -49.83 -16.29
N GLY A 117 19.78 -48.77 -15.54
CA GLY A 117 19.93 -48.83 -14.10
C GLY A 117 19.97 -47.47 -13.44
N ARG A 118 20.23 -47.47 -12.14
CA ARG A 118 20.38 -46.25 -11.35
C ARG A 118 21.80 -46.16 -10.81
N TYR A 119 22.41 -45.00 -11.02
CA TYR A 119 23.62 -44.59 -10.34
C TYR A 119 23.23 -43.47 -9.36
N SER A 120 23.69 -43.54 -8.12
CA SER A 120 23.44 -42.53 -7.09
C SER A 120 24.70 -42.36 -6.26
N GLU A 121 25.22 -41.15 -6.25
CA GLU A 121 26.34 -40.73 -5.41
C GLU A 121 25.97 -39.35 -4.89
N ARG A 122 26.26 -39.07 -3.61
CA ARG A 122 25.80 -37.84 -2.95
C ARG A 122 26.22 -36.57 -3.70
N LYS A 123 27.42 -36.52 -4.29
CA LYS A 123 27.88 -35.38 -5.09
C LYS A 123 27.11 -35.20 -6.39
N PHE A 124 26.90 -36.29 -7.15
CA PHE A 124 26.12 -36.23 -8.39
C PHE A 124 24.64 -35.95 -8.14
N ASP A 125 24.07 -36.50 -7.07
CA ASP A 125 22.70 -36.22 -6.65
C ASP A 125 22.55 -34.76 -6.19
N ALA A 126 23.53 -34.23 -5.44
CA ALA A 126 23.59 -32.83 -5.04
C ALA A 126 23.68 -31.89 -6.26
N LEU A 127 24.51 -32.22 -7.25
CA LEU A 127 24.60 -31.48 -8.51
C LEU A 127 23.29 -31.52 -9.30
N GLY A 128 22.64 -32.68 -9.36
CA GLY A 128 21.32 -32.79 -9.97
C GLY A 128 20.28 -31.94 -9.25
N LEU A 129 20.31 -31.91 -7.91
CA LEU A 129 19.40 -31.12 -7.10
C LEU A 129 19.68 -29.62 -7.26
N SER A 130 20.94 -29.19 -7.37
CA SER A 130 21.28 -27.78 -7.53
C SER A 130 20.65 -27.20 -8.79
N PHE A 131 20.74 -27.87 -9.95
CA PHE A 131 20.08 -27.41 -11.18
C PHE A 131 18.55 -27.27 -11.05
N ARG A 132 17.91 -28.17 -10.29
CA ARG A 132 16.46 -28.14 -10.07
C ARG A 132 16.06 -26.98 -9.16
N LEU A 133 16.78 -26.82 -8.05
CA LEU A 133 16.55 -25.75 -7.09
C LEU A 133 16.89 -24.39 -7.68
N GLU A 134 17.92 -24.29 -8.51
CA GLU A 134 18.31 -23.07 -9.21
C GLU A 134 17.23 -22.62 -10.19
N ASN A 135 16.66 -23.54 -10.97
CA ASN A 135 15.55 -23.20 -11.86
C ASN A 135 14.34 -22.70 -11.06
N LEU A 136 13.99 -23.38 -9.96
CA LEU A 136 12.92 -22.92 -9.08
C LEU A 136 13.25 -21.54 -8.48
N ALA A 137 14.48 -21.32 -8.04
CA ALA A 137 14.94 -20.04 -7.51
C ALA A 137 14.91 -18.92 -8.56
N ASN A 138 15.22 -19.20 -9.83
CA ASN A 138 15.07 -18.25 -10.94
C ASN A 138 13.61 -17.78 -11.09
N ILE A 139 12.64 -18.68 -10.98
CA ILE A 139 11.21 -18.31 -11.00
C ILE A 139 10.89 -17.37 -9.82
N TYR A 140 11.44 -17.61 -8.63
CA TYR A 140 11.24 -16.73 -7.49
C TYR A 140 12.02 -15.41 -7.60
N LEU A 141 13.20 -15.39 -8.22
CA LEU A 141 13.97 -14.17 -8.53
C LEU A 141 13.24 -13.28 -9.53
N GLU A 142 12.60 -13.85 -10.55
CA GLU A 142 11.74 -13.09 -11.46
C GLU A 142 10.59 -12.41 -10.69
N ARG A 143 9.90 -13.19 -9.83
CA ARG A 143 8.81 -12.70 -8.97
C ARG A 143 9.27 -11.69 -7.92
N LEU A 144 10.53 -11.73 -7.51
CA LEU A 144 11.10 -10.86 -6.49
C LEU A 144 10.88 -9.38 -6.83
N SER A 145 11.10 -9.00 -8.09
CA SER A 145 10.91 -7.63 -8.56
C SER A 145 9.47 -7.12 -8.42
N HIS A 146 8.48 -8.03 -8.45
CA HIS A 146 7.05 -7.71 -8.31
C HIS A 146 6.61 -7.56 -6.85
N THR A 147 7.44 -7.96 -5.88
CA THR A 147 7.14 -7.77 -4.45
C THR A 147 7.27 -6.31 -4.01
N ILE A 148 7.88 -5.45 -4.85
CA ILE A 148 8.08 -4.03 -4.59
C ILE A 148 7.26 -3.22 -5.59
N ASN A 149 6.52 -2.23 -5.09
CA ASN A 149 5.93 -1.21 -5.93
C ASN A 149 7.02 -0.21 -6.39
N LEU A 150 7.50 -0.39 -7.61
CA LEU A 150 8.46 0.50 -8.28
C LEU A 150 7.75 1.56 -9.15
N ASN A 151 6.46 1.85 -8.93
CA ASN A 151 5.81 2.96 -9.62
C ASN A 151 6.43 4.30 -9.22
N PHE A 152 6.89 4.41 -7.98
CA PHE A 152 7.69 5.51 -7.49
C PHE A 152 8.57 5.08 -6.34
N ILE A 153 9.66 5.80 -6.13
CA ILE A 153 10.72 5.44 -5.21
C ILE A 153 10.85 6.53 -4.16
N THR A 154 10.68 6.11 -2.91
CA THR A 154 11.00 6.90 -1.72
C THR A 154 12.00 6.12 -0.85
N GLN A 155 12.42 6.68 0.29
CA GLN A 155 13.25 5.99 1.28
C GLN A 155 12.61 4.69 1.77
N ALA A 156 11.27 4.65 1.88
CA ALA A 156 10.56 3.43 2.23
C ALA A 156 10.71 2.34 1.15
N THR A 157 10.71 2.72 -0.14
CA THR A 157 11.00 1.82 -1.25
C THR A 157 12.44 1.33 -1.22
N PHE A 158 13.42 2.21 -0.93
CA PHE A 158 14.83 1.83 -0.86
C PHE A 158 15.15 0.77 0.19
N ILE A 159 14.46 0.80 1.35
CA ILE A 159 14.58 -0.27 2.36
C ILE A 159 14.21 -1.64 1.76
N GLN A 160 13.20 -1.71 0.89
CA GLN A 160 12.84 -2.95 0.22
C GLN A 160 13.81 -3.29 -0.92
N ILE A 161 14.25 -2.29 -1.69
CA ILE A 161 15.24 -2.46 -2.76
C ILE A 161 16.51 -3.11 -2.20
N VAL A 162 17.02 -2.63 -1.06
CA VAL A 162 18.20 -3.21 -0.39
C VAL A 162 17.98 -4.68 -0.03
N LYS A 163 16.78 -5.06 0.44
CA LYS A 163 16.46 -6.47 0.74
C LYS A 163 16.49 -7.33 -0.52
N CYS A 164 15.93 -6.87 -1.63
CA CYS A 164 15.95 -7.61 -2.89
C CYS A 164 17.36 -7.69 -3.47
N LEU A 165 18.11 -6.59 -3.43
CA LEU A 165 19.49 -6.52 -3.92
C LEU A 165 20.38 -7.53 -3.19
N ARG A 166 20.22 -7.72 -1.88
CA ARG A 166 20.94 -8.76 -1.13
C ARG A 166 20.69 -10.16 -1.67
N LEU A 167 19.45 -10.48 -2.05
CA LEU A 167 19.11 -11.79 -2.62
C LEU A 167 19.70 -11.95 -4.03
N TYR A 168 19.61 -10.93 -4.89
CA TYR A 168 20.27 -10.99 -6.21
C TYR A 168 21.78 -11.17 -6.11
N LEU A 169 22.46 -10.39 -5.25
CA LEU A 169 23.91 -10.53 -5.06
C LEU A 169 24.27 -11.89 -4.45
N ARG A 170 23.40 -12.46 -3.60
CA ARG A 170 23.56 -13.81 -3.08
C ARG A 170 23.44 -14.86 -4.21
N ALA A 171 22.48 -14.72 -5.13
CA ALA A 171 22.36 -15.58 -6.30
C ALA A 171 23.64 -15.61 -7.14
N LEU A 172 24.20 -14.42 -7.44
CA LEU A 172 25.46 -14.33 -8.19
C LEU A 172 26.63 -15.04 -7.47
N ARG A 173 26.73 -14.92 -6.15
CA ARG A 173 27.78 -15.61 -5.37
C ARG A 173 27.62 -17.13 -5.38
N ILE A 174 26.38 -17.63 -5.35
CA ILE A 174 26.09 -19.06 -5.51
C ILE A 174 26.63 -19.55 -6.86
N ASP A 175 26.42 -18.77 -7.92
CA ASP A 175 26.94 -19.03 -9.27
C ASP A 175 28.46 -18.82 -9.42
N GLY A 176 29.13 -18.34 -8.36
CA GLY A 176 30.58 -18.08 -8.37
C GLY A 176 30.98 -16.73 -8.95
N ILE A 177 30.01 -15.86 -9.21
CA ILE A 177 30.23 -14.49 -9.67
C ILE A 177 30.43 -13.58 -8.46
N SER A 178 31.57 -12.88 -8.46
CA SER A 178 31.91 -11.87 -7.45
C SER A 178 32.24 -10.53 -8.10
N SER A 179 31.78 -9.43 -7.48
CA SER A 179 32.06 -8.08 -7.96
C SER A 179 32.19 -7.11 -6.80
N ARG A 180 33.42 -6.65 -6.57
CA ARG A 180 33.73 -5.64 -5.54
C ARG A 180 32.93 -4.35 -5.75
N ARG A 181 32.67 -3.97 -7.00
CA ARG A 181 31.91 -2.76 -7.33
C ARG A 181 30.46 -2.89 -6.91
N LEU A 182 29.81 -4.01 -7.25
CA LEU A 182 28.44 -4.29 -6.81
C LEU A 182 28.32 -4.31 -5.29
N ASP A 183 29.23 -4.99 -4.61
CA ASP A 183 29.26 -5.03 -3.13
C ASP A 183 29.43 -3.63 -2.53
N THR A 184 30.32 -2.82 -3.09
CA THR A 184 30.56 -1.44 -2.63
C THR A 184 29.31 -0.59 -2.76
N TYR A 185 28.66 -0.56 -3.93
CA TYR A 185 27.47 0.27 -4.13
C TYR A 185 26.24 -0.27 -3.39
N ALA A 186 26.10 -1.59 -3.22
CA ALA A 186 25.05 -2.17 -2.38
C ALA A 186 25.24 -1.80 -0.89
N SER A 187 26.49 -1.74 -0.43
CA SER A 187 26.84 -1.26 0.91
C SER A 187 26.58 0.24 1.07
N LEU A 188 26.90 1.06 0.04
CA LEU A 188 26.57 2.48 0.04
C LEU A 188 25.06 2.71 0.14
N LEU A 189 24.26 1.96 -0.64
CA LEU A 189 22.80 2.04 -0.59
C LEU A 189 22.24 1.61 0.79
N SER A 190 22.82 0.57 1.38
CA SER A 190 22.41 0.10 2.70
C SER A 190 22.69 1.16 3.77
N SER A 191 23.84 1.83 3.70
CA SER A 191 24.23 2.89 4.63
C SER A 191 23.42 4.18 4.42
N SER A 192 23.04 4.51 3.17
CA SER A 192 22.33 5.75 2.86
C SER A 192 20.98 5.86 3.57
N ILE A 193 20.30 4.73 3.81
CA ILE A 193 18.98 4.68 4.48
C ILE A 193 19.01 5.34 5.86
N ALA A 194 20.12 5.23 6.60
CA ALA A 194 20.25 5.79 7.95
C ALA A 194 20.76 7.24 7.96
N ILE A 195 21.27 7.74 6.83
CA ILE A 195 21.87 9.07 6.73
C ILE A 195 20.76 10.10 6.55
N LYS A 196 20.74 11.09 7.45
CA LYS A 196 19.84 12.25 7.31
C LYS A 196 20.33 13.14 6.17
N ARG A 197 19.40 13.68 5.38
CA ARG A 197 19.68 14.57 4.24
C ARG A 197 20.54 13.92 3.16
N PHE A 198 20.33 12.64 2.91
CA PHE A 198 20.90 11.97 1.75
C PHE A 198 20.06 12.32 0.52
N SER A 199 20.67 12.99 -0.46
CA SER A 199 19.94 13.59 -1.57
C SER A 199 19.42 12.55 -2.55
N TYR A 200 18.44 12.98 -3.33
CA TYR A 200 17.94 12.24 -4.47
C TYR A 200 19.06 11.88 -5.48
N THR A 201 19.91 12.85 -5.81
CA THR A 201 21.01 12.67 -6.79
C THR A 201 22.04 11.65 -6.32
N GLN A 202 22.36 11.61 -5.02
CA GLN A 202 23.25 10.61 -4.45
C GLN A 202 22.68 9.18 -4.57
N HIS A 203 21.37 9.00 -4.40
CA HIS A 203 20.73 7.71 -4.64
C HIS A 203 20.84 7.29 -6.12
N LEU A 204 20.62 8.23 -7.04
CA LEU A 204 20.75 7.97 -8.47
C LEU A 204 22.19 7.57 -8.87
N ASP A 205 23.20 8.24 -8.31
CA ASP A 205 24.61 7.88 -8.53
C ASP A 205 24.94 6.47 -8.03
N ILE A 206 24.39 6.06 -6.88
CA ILE A 206 24.54 4.70 -6.38
C ILE A 206 23.92 3.68 -7.33
N MET A 207 22.70 3.95 -7.81
CA MET A 207 22.01 3.04 -8.73
C MET A 207 22.74 2.93 -10.08
N ARG A 208 23.27 4.04 -10.61
CA ARG A 208 24.14 4.03 -11.80
C ARG A 208 25.42 3.24 -11.56
N GLY A 209 26.04 3.39 -10.39
CA GLY A 209 27.19 2.59 -9.96
C GLY A 209 26.91 1.08 -9.90
N LEU A 210 25.71 0.69 -9.45
CA LEU A 210 25.24 -0.71 -9.50
C LEU A 210 25.08 -1.19 -10.94
N SER A 211 24.48 -0.39 -11.83
CA SER A 211 24.33 -0.75 -13.25
C SER A 211 25.69 -0.94 -13.93
N GLU A 212 26.65 -0.05 -13.69
CA GLU A 212 28.02 -0.23 -14.17
C GLU A 212 28.68 -1.48 -13.58
N GLY A 213 28.41 -1.79 -12.31
CA GLY A 213 28.88 -3.05 -11.70
C GLY A 213 28.31 -4.31 -12.36
N VAL A 214 27.08 -4.27 -12.88
CA VAL A 214 26.50 -5.36 -13.67
C VAL A 214 27.20 -5.48 -15.03
N LYS A 215 27.47 -4.37 -15.70
CA LYS A 215 28.25 -4.36 -16.96
C LYS A 215 29.65 -4.93 -16.77
N ASP A 216 30.32 -4.57 -15.67
CA ASP A 216 31.64 -5.11 -15.31
C ASP A 216 31.60 -6.62 -15.11
N VAL A 217 30.55 -7.15 -14.46
CA VAL A 217 30.32 -8.60 -14.31
C VAL A 217 30.15 -9.26 -15.67
N ILE A 218 29.28 -8.72 -16.52
CA ILE A 218 29.04 -9.25 -17.86
C ILE A 218 30.34 -9.32 -18.66
N TYR A 219 31.12 -8.24 -18.61
CA TYR A 219 32.39 -8.18 -19.30
C TYR A 219 33.41 -9.19 -18.76
N ALA A 220 33.62 -9.23 -17.45
CA ALA A 220 34.66 -10.05 -16.83
C ALA A 220 34.40 -11.56 -16.94
N TYR A 221 33.14 -11.99 -16.71
CA TYR A 221 32.79 -13.41 -16.63
C TYR A 221 32.33 -14.00 -17.97
N TYR A 222 31.93 -13.17 -18.94
CA TYR A 222 31.37 -13.67 -20.20
C TYR A 222 32.07 -13.06 -21.42
N THR A 223 32.01 -11.74 -21.59
CA THR A 223 32.49 -11.11 -22.82
C THR A 223 33.99 -11.34 -23.01
N ASN A 224 34.81 -11.01 -22.02
CA ASN A 224 36.26 -11.10 -22.10
C ASN A 224 36.77 -12.55 -22.32
N ILE A 225 36.05 -13.55 -21.79
CA ILE A 225 36.41 -14.96 -21.92
C ILE A 225 36.19 -15.46 -23.36
N HIS A 226 35.09 -15.07 -24.01
CA HIS A 226 34.74 -15.63 -25.32
C HIS A 226 34.99 -14.71 -26.50
N GLN A 227 35.11 -13.38 -26.33
CA GLN A 227 35.16 -12.42 -27.44
C GLN A 227 36.26 -12.71 -28.47
N ASN A 228 37.49 -12.99 -28.01
CA ASN A 228 38.60 -13.33 -28.89
C ASN A 228 38.47 -14.74 -29.49
N ASN A 229 37.83 -15.66 -28.77
CA ASN A 229 37.61 -17.02 -29.26
C ASN A 229 36.54 -17.04 -30.36
N LEU A 230 35.46 -16.28 -30.20
CA LEU A 230 34.35 -16.21 -31.16
C LEU A 230 34.79 -15.58 -32.48
N SER A 231 35.67 -14.57 -32.45
CA SER A 231 36.21 -13.96 -33.67
C SER A 231 37.06 -14.93 -34.49
N ILE A 232 37.63 -15.96 -33.86
CA ILE A 232 38.39 -17.03 -34.51
C ILE A 232 37.47 -18.17 -34.96
N ILE A 233 36.51 -18.57 -34.13
CA ILE A 233 35.68 -19.77 -34.31
C ILE A 233 34.57 -19.53 -35.35
N ILE A 234 33.87 -18.39 -35.29
CA ILE A 234 32.69 -18.12 -36.13
C ILE A 234 33.02 -18.23 -37.63
N PRO A 235 34.13 -17.65 -38.14
CA PRO A 235 34.53 -17.81 -39.54
C PRO A 235 34.79 -19.27 -39.97
N GLN A 236 35.19 -20.14 -39.02
CA GLN A 236 35.59 -21.52 -39.30
C GLN A 236 34.42 -22.51 -39.26
N ILE A 237 33.39 -22.24 -38.46
CA ILE A 237 32.23 -23.14 -38.32
C ILE A 237 31.41 -23.19 -39.62
N GLY A 238 31.20 -22.04 -40.26
CA GLY A 238 30.35 -21.92 -41.45
C GLY A 238 28.84 -22.03 -41.15
N ARG A 239 28.00 -21.47 -42.03
CA ARG A 239 26.55 -21.34 -41.80
C ARG A 239 25.83 -22.66 -41.49
N GLU A 240 26.22 -23.75 -42.15
CA GLU A 240 25.50 -25.04 -42.07
C GLU A 240 25.63 -25.70 -40.69
N ASN A 241 26.76 -25.47 -40.02
CA ASN A 241 27.05 -26.03 -38.70
C ASN A 241 26.51 -25.17 -37.54
N LEU A 242 25.91 -24.01 -37.84
CA LEU A 242 25.24 -23.20 -36.82
C LEU A 242 23.88 -23.78 -36.44
N LEU A 243 23.53 -23.62 -35.16
CA LEU A 243 22.17 -23.88 -34.66
C LEU A 243 21.16 -23.04 -35.43
N THR A 244 19.98 -23.60 -35.67
CA THR A 244 18.92 -22.99 -36.49
C THR A 244 18.59 -21.56 -36.07
N ILE A 245 18.63 -21.27 -34.76
CA ILE A 245 18.34 -19.95 -34.18
C ILE A 245 19.33 -18.86 -34.60
N TYR A 246 20.56 -19.23 -34.97
CA TYR A 246 21.64 -18.30 -35.32
C TYR A 246 21.85 -18.16 -36.83
N ARG A 247 21.29 -19.07 -37.64
CA ARG A 247 21.51 -19.11 -39.10
C ARG A 247 21.01 -17.88 -39.84
N SER A 248 20.06 -17.14 -39.28
CA SER A 248 19.52 -15.90 -39.84
C SER A 248 20.47 -14.70 -39.67
N LEU A 249 21.42 -14.78 -38.74
CA LEU A 249 22.38 -13.72 -38.44
C LEU A 249 23.64 -13.80 -39.31
N TRP A 250 23.79 -14.89 -40.07
CA TRP A 250 24.92 -15.14 -40.96
C TRP A 250 24.74 -14.45 -42.30
N ASP A 251 25.74 -13.66 -42.67
CA ASP A 251 25.90 -13.03 -43.97
C ASP A 251 27.29 -13.32 -44.53
N GLU A 252 27.34 -14.04 -45.65
CA GLU A 252 28.59 -14.40 -46.33
C GLU A 252 29.31 -13.19 -46.93
N GLN A 253 28.58 -12.10 -47.20
CA GLN A 253 29.14 -10.91 -47.85
C GLN A 253 29.79 -9.95 -46.83
N ASP A 254 29.41 -10.05 -45.56
CA ASP A 254 29.93 -9.23 -44.47
C ASP A 254 30.29 -10.08 -43.25
N LEU A 255 31.43 -10.74 -43.35
CA LEU A 255 31.94 -11.64 -42.31
C LEU A 255 32.25 -10.90 -40.99
N PRO A 256 32.87 -9.70 -40.98
CA PRO A 256 33.07 -8.94 -39.75
C PRO A 256 31.77 -8.62 -39.01
N SER A 257 30.73 -8.15 -39.71
CA SER A 257 29.43 -7.87 -39.09
C SER A 257 28.72 -9.16 -38.64
N THR A 258 28.89 -10.25 -39.38
CA THR A 258 28.38 -11.58 -38.98
C THR A 258 28.99 -12.04 -37.67
N VAL A 259 30.32 -11.91 -37.51
CA VAL A 259 31.00 -12.22 -36.24
C VAL A 259 30.44 -11.38 -35.10
N LEU A 260 30.22 -10.08 -35.31
CA LEU A 260 29.67 -9.20 -34.28
C LEU A 260 28.24 -9.62 -33.87
N ARG A 261 27.33 -9.78 -34.83
CA ARG A 261 25.91 -10.13 -34.57
C ARG A 261 25.77 -11.49 -33.88
N LEU A 262 26.54 -12.48 -34.34
CA LEU A 262 26.53 -13.82 -33.74
C LEU A 262 27.14 -13.81 -32.34
N SER A 263 28.24 -13.09 -32.14
CA SER A 263 28.85 -12.95 -30.81
C SER A 263 27.89 -12.28 -29.84
N GLU A 264 27.23 -11.19 -30.25
CA GLU A 264 26.23 -10.49 -29.43
C GLU A 264 25.05 -11.40 -29.06
N SER A 265 24.52 -12.15 -30.04
CA SER A 265 23.43 -13.09 -29.78
C SER A 265 23.87 -14.22 -28.85
N PHE A 266 25.09 -14.73 -29.01
CA PHE A 266 25.64 -15.76 -28.14
C PHE A 266 25.82 -15.25 -26.71
N PHE A 267 26.39 -14.05 -26.54
CA PHE A 267 26.53 -13.43 -25.22
C PHE A 267 25.20 -13.21 -24.53
N ARG A 268 24.19 -12.72 -25.26
CA ARG A 268 22.84 -12.51 -24.73
C ARG A 268 22.23 -13.81 -24.24
N ASP A 269 22.33 -14.89 -25.02
CA ASP A 269 21.78 -16.19 -24.64
C ASP A 269 22.51 -16.78 -23.44
N LEU A 270 23.83 -16.60 -23.36
CA LEU A 270 24.63 -17.02 -22.21
C LEU A 270 24.23 -16.25 -20.94
N ILE A 271 24.16 -14.92 -21.00
CA ILE A 271 23.74 -14.06 -19.89
C ILE A 271 22.31 -14.38 -19.43
N ALA A 272 21.42 -14.72 -20.36
CA ALA A 272 20.04 -15.11 -20.05
C ALA A 272 19.96 -16.43 -19.26
N THR A 273 20.95 -17.32 -19.40
CA THR A 273 21.03 -18.57 -18.64
C THR A 273 21.72 -18.42 -17.29
N THR A 274 22.40 -17.32 -17.03
CA THR A 274 23.09 -17.04 -15.77
C THR A 274 22.10 -16.88 -14.61
N PHE A 275 22.38 -17.55 -13.49
CA PHE A 275 21.53 -17.49 -12.31
C PHE A 275 21.40 -16.06 -11.74
N GLY A 276 20.21 -15.47 -11.87
CA GLY A 276 19.86 -14.17 -11.30
C GLY A 276 20.44 -12.91 -11.96
N LEU A 277 21.38 -13.00 -12.90
CA LEU A 277 22.05 -11.82 -13.48
C LEU A 277 21.11 -10.94 -14.32
N GLN A 278 20.36 -11.55 -15.24
CA GLN A 278 19.40 -10.81 -16.07
C GLN A 278 18.29 -10.16 -15.21
N HIS A 279 17.84 -10.86 -14.16
CA HIS A 279 16.82 -10.34 -13.26
C HIS A 279 17.34 -9.16 -12.43
N LEU A 280 18.60 -9.21 -11.98
CA LEU A 280 19.27 -8.10 -11.30
C LEU A 280 19.41 -6.88 -12.22
N ASP A 281 19.85 -7.08 -13.47
CA ASP A 281 20.02 -6.00 -14.44
C ASP A 281 18.69 -5.29 -14.75
N ASN A 282 17.65 -6.08 -15.02
CA ASN A 282 16.29 -5.57 -15.24
C ASN A 282 15.77 -4.81 -14.01
N PHE A 283 16.05 -5.31 -12.81
CA PHE A 283 15.64 -4.68 -11.56
C PHE A 283 16.32 -3.32 -11.35
N ILE A 284 17.64 -3.25 -11.51
CA ILE A 284 18.41 -1.99 -11.40
C ILE A 284 17.96 -1.00 -12.48
N SER A 285 17.82 -1.45 -13.72
CA SER A 285 17.41 -0.62 -14.84
C SER A 285 16.02 -0.01 -14.61
N ARG A 286 15.06 -0.79 -14.12
CA ARG A 286 13.72 -0.28 -13.78
C ARG A 286 13.76 0.75 -12.65
N ILE A 287 14.63 0.58 -11.66
CA ILE A 287 14.83 1.56 -10.59
C ILE A 287 15.38 2.87 -11.17
N ILE A 288 16.43 2.80 -11.99
CA ILE A 288 17.02 3.99 -12.62
C ILE A 288 15.99 4.72 -13.47
N GLN A 289 15.23 4.01 -14.32
CA GLN A 289 14.17 4.60 -15.13
C GLN A 289 13.11 5.30 -14.29
N THR A 290 12.73 4.70 -13.16
CA THR A 290 11.73 5.30 -12.25
C THR A 290 12.26 6.56 -11.58
N LEU A 291 13.53 6.53 -11.16
CA LEU A 291 14.22 7.71 -10.66
C LEU A 291 14.27 8.78 -11.76
N GLU A 292 14.81 8.49 -12.94
CA GLU A 292 14.91 9.48 -14.01
C GLU A 292 13.54 10.11 -14.37
N ALA A 293 12.47 9.32 -14.43
CA ALA A 293 11.12 9.82 -14.62
C ALA A 293 10.63 10.76 -13.49
N GLN A 294 11.00 10.51 -12.23
CA GLN A 294 10.72 11.45 -11.13
C GLN A 294 11.48 12.75 -11.30
N LYS A 295 12.76 12.67 -11.72
CA LYS A 295 13.64 13.82 -11.91
C LYS A 295 13.15 14.74 -13.03
N ASP A 296 12.53 14.18 -14.06
CA ASP A 296 12.01 14.95 -15.20
C ASP A 296 10.76 15.78 -14.84
N ILE A 297 10.04 15.40 -13.77
CA ILE A 297 8.78 16.03 -13.38
C ILE A 297 8.98 17.01 -12.21
N LEU A 298 9.82 16.68 -11.25
CA LEU A 298 9.94 17.40 -9.98
C LEU A 298 11.26 18.17 -9.87
N ASP A 299 11.21 19.33 -9.21
CA ASP A 299 12.43 20.05 -8.83
C ASP A 299 13.23 19.31 -7.73
N GLU A 300 14.50 19.70 -7.55
CA GLU A 300 15.42 19.05 -6.61
C GLU A 300 14.92 19.07 -5.15
N LYS A 301 14.27 20.16 -4.72
CA LYS A 301 13.75 20.29 -3.36
C LYS A 301 12.56 19.38 -3.13
N THR A 302 11.67 19.28 -4.13
CA THR A 302 10.49 18.42 -4.09
C THR A 302 10.87 16.94 -4.20
N LEU A 303 11.91 16.62 -4.97
CA LEU A 303 12.51 15.27 -5.02
C LEU A 303 13.06 14.85 -3.65
N ASP A 304 13.88 15.69 -3.02
CA ASP A 304 14.41 15.40 -1.69
C ASP A 304 13.29 15.23 -0.65
N LEU A 305 12.22 16.01 -0.76
CA LEU A 305 11.04 15.84 0.08
C LEU A 305 10.31 14.52 -0.20
N LEU A 306 10.09 14.16 -1.47
CA LEU A 306 9.49 12.89 -1.88
C LEU A 306 10.32 11.70 -1.38
N MET A 307 11.65 11.82 -1.39
CA MET A 307 12.54 10.79 -0.87
C MET A 307 12.30 10.50 0.60
N THR A 308 11.91 11.49 1.40
CA THR A 308 11.57 11.29 2.81
C THR A 308 10.14 10.81 3.05
N TYR A 309 9.28 10.78 2.04
CA TYR A 309 7.88 10.38 2.18
C TYR A 309 7.76 8.88 2.45
N ASN A 310 7.05 8.51 3.50
CA ASN A 310 6.72 7.13 3.79
C ASN A 310 5.19 6.88 3.65
N PRO A 311 4.73 6.23 2.57
CA PRO A 311 3.33 5.90 2.38
C PRO A 311 2.70 5.11 3.53
N LYS A 312 3.49 4.26 4.21
CA LYS A 312 3.00 3.48 5.35
C LYS A 312 2.72 4.34 6.58
N LYS A 313 3.14 5.61 6.60
CA LYS A 313 2.85 6.56 7.68
C LYS A 313 1.76 7.57 7.31
N ALA A 314 1.22 7.51 6.09
CA ALA A 314 0.29 8.52 5.58
C ALA A 314 -1.04 8.57 6.35
N ILE A 315 -1.59 7.41 6.71
CA ILE A 315 -2.89 7.29 7.37
C ILE A 315 -2.78 6.30 8.53
N SER A 316 -3.47 6.62 9.63
CA SER A 316 -3.71 5.70 10.75
C SER A 316 -5.22 5.56 10.98
N SER A 317 -5.69 4.34 11.15
CA SER A 317 -7.07 4.02 11.54
C SER A 317 -7.18 3.89 13.06
N LEU A 318 -8.38 4.09 13.62
CA LEU A 318 -8.63 3.84 15.05
C LEU A 318 -8.48 2.35 15.42
N PHE A 319 -8.82 1.43 14.52
CA PHE A 319 -8.90 -0.01 14.81
C PHE A 319 -7.70 -0.80 14.27
N ASN A 320 -7.02 -0.26 13.26
CA ASN A 320 -5.75 -0.79 12.77
C ASN A 320 -4.61 0.17 13.17
N LYS A 321 -4.16 0.03 14.41
CA LYS A 321 -3.08 0.85 14.94
C LYS A 321 -1.81 0.66 14.13
N ASN A 322 -1.21 1.78 13.75
CA ASN A 322 0.10 1.81 13.17
C ASN A 322 1.13 2.26 14.22
N PRO A 323 1.97 1.35 14.76
CA PRO A 323 2.94 1.69 15.78
C PRO A 323 3.92 2.80 15.35
N ALA A 324 4.17 2.92 14.04
CA ALA A 324 5.09 3.93 13.51
C ALA A 324 4.53 5.36 13.56
N THR A 325 3.20 5.51 13.71
CA THR A 325 2.52 6.81 13.74
C THR A 325 1.75 7.04 15.04
N HIS A 326 1.71 6.08 15.97
CA HIS A 326 0.95 6.20 17.22
C HIS A 326 1.64 7.13 18.24
N ASN A 327 1.66 8.43 17.95
CA ASN A 327 2.22 9.47 18.80
C ASN A 327 1.60 10.84 18.47
N LEU A 328 1.75 11.79 19.40
CA LEU A 328 1.20 13.15 19.28
C LEU A 328 1.70 13.91 18.04
N ILE A 329 2.92 13.64 17.56
CA ILE A 329 3.50 14.35 16.42
C ILE A 329 2.77 13.98 15.13
N HIS A 330 2.54 12.69 14.90
CA HIS A 330 1.92 12.22 13.67
C HIS A 330 0.40 12.43 13.66
N LEU A 331 -0.26 12.21 14.81
CA LEU A 331 -1.72 12.20 14.89
C LEU A 331 -2.31 13.55 15.31
N GLY A 332 -1.46 14.47 15.77
CA GLY A 332 -1.88 15.64 16.50
C GLY A 332 -2.55 15.31 17.83
N ASN A 333 -2.82 16.33 18.63
CA ASN A 333 -3.43 16.19 19.94
C ASN A 333 -4.85 15.58 19.87
N LYS A 334 -5.69 16.07 18.95
CA LYS A 334 -7.06 15.57 18.78
C LYS A 334 -7.09 14.12 18.30
N GLY A 335 -6.30 13.78 17.27
CA GLY A 335 -6.26 12.43 16.72
C GLY A 335 -5.69 11.42 17.71
N PHE A 336 -4.63 11.80 18.44
CA PHE A 336 -4.06 10.97 19.49
C PHE A 336 -5.06 10.69 20.62
N ASN A 337 -5.74 11.72 21.13
CA ASN A 337 -6.74 11.52 22.19
C ASN A 337 -7.95 10.69 21.72
N LEU A 338 -8.35 10.78 20.44
CA LEU A 338 -9.38 9.89 19.89
C LEU A 338 -8.94 8.43 19.95
N MET A 339 -7.68 8.12 19.61
CA MET A 339 -7.15 6.76 19.75
C MET A 339 -7.11 6.31 21.20
N VAL A 340 -6.65 7.16 22.13
CA VAL A 340 -6.62 6.83 23.56
C VAL A 340 -8.02 6.50 24.09
N LEU A 341 -9.03 7.28 23.68
CA LEU A 341 -10.41 7.02 24.08
C LEU A 341 -10.96 5.73 23.46
N ALA A 342 -10.66 5.45 22.20
CA ALA A 342 -11.06 4.21 21.55
C ALA A 342 -10.40 2.99 22.20
N ASP A 343 -9.13 3.11 22.58
CA ASP A 343 -8.36 2.09 23.31
C ASP A 343 -8.91 1.78 24.69
N ASP A 344 -9.44 2.80 25.36
CA ASP A 344 -10.13 2.68 26.66
C ASP A 344 -11.59 2.18 26.50
N GLY A 345 -11.98 1.74 25.30
CA GLY A 345 -13.30 1.20 25.01
C GLY A 345 -14.43 2.25 25.09
N LYS A 346 -14.11 3.54 25.00
CA LYS A 346 -15.14 4.58 24.94
C LYS A 346 -15.85 4.55 23.58
N PRO A 347 -17.14 4.93 23.51
CA PRO A 347 -17.91 4.91 22.27
C PRO A 347 -17.50 6.06 21.34
N VAL A 348 -16.34 5.92 20.70
CA VAL A 348 -15.79 6.88 19.74
C VAL A 348 -16.28 6.52 18.33
N PRO A 349 -16.90 7.46 17.59
CA PRO A 349 -17.25 7.24 16.19
C PRO A 349 -16.03 6.91 15.34
N GLN A 350 -16.22 5.99 14.38
CA GLN A 350 -15.20 5.51 13.45
C GLN A 350 -14.46 6.66 12.75
N ALA A 351 -13.13 6.57 12.69
CA ALA A 351 -12.30 7.62 12.10
C ALA A 351 -11.01 7.09 11.47
N ALA A 352 -10.56 7.80 10.45
CA ALA A 352 -9.25 7.71 9.84
C ALA A 352 -8.50 9.03 10.03
N ILE A 353 -7.21 8.95 10.34
CA ILE A 353 -6.36 10.12 10.61
C ILE A 353 -5.27 10.15 9.55
N ILE A 354 -5.35 11.12 8.64
CA ILE A 354 -4.25 11.51 7.75
C ILE A 354 -3.22 12.22 8.63
N THR A 355 -2.02 11.66 8.69
CA THR A 355 -1.02 12.11 9.65
C THR A 355 -0.30 13.39 9.18
N THR A 356 0.47 14.01 10.08
CA THR A 356 1.34 15.14 9.74
C THR A 356 2.44 14.77 8.72
N GLU A 357 2.69 13.49 8.46
CA GLU A 357 3.56 13.06 7.36
C GLU A 357 3.05 13.54 6.00
N ILE A 358 1.73 13.46 5.78
CA ILE A 358 1.11 13.96 4.56
C ILE A 358 1.17 15.47 4.51
N PHE A 359 0.95 16.18 5.63
CA PHE A 359 1.13 17.63 5.65
C PHE A 359 2.56 18.03 5.23
N ARG A 360 3.57 17.39 5.81
CA ARG A 360 4.98 17.66 5.55
C ARG A 360 5.35 17.39 4.09
N CYS A 361 4.88 16.27 3.53
CA CYS A 361 5.17 15.85 2.16
C CYS A 361 4.12 16.32 1.13
N TRP A 362 3.13 17.14 1.53
CA TRP A 362 2.01 17.52 0.67
C TRP A 362 2.42 18.15 -0.65
N PRO A 363 3.43 19.05 -0.72
CA PRO A 363 3.90 19.59 -2.00
C PRO A 363 4.31 18.48 -2.99
N ALA A 364 5.13 17.52 -2.52
CA ALA A 364 5.60 16.41 -3.34
C ALA A 364 4.48 15.43 -3.72
N VAL A 365 3.61 15.08 -2.76
CA VAL A 365 2.49 14.17 -3.01
C VAL A 365 1.48 14.77 -3.98
N ARG A 366 1.24 16.08 -3.91
CA ARG A 366 0.28 16.77 -4.78
C ARG A 366 0.79 16.93 -6.21
N GLU A 367 2.07 17.27 -6.37
CA GLU A 367 2.69 17.53 -7.68
C GLU A 367 2.99 16.26 -8.46
N PHE A 368 3.27 15.15 -7.77
CA PHE A 368 3.60 13.88 -8.41
C PHE A 368 2.41 12.92 -8.44
N ASP A 369 1.78 12.79 -9.60
CA ASP A 369 0.55 12.02 -9.81
C ASP A 369 0.60 10.60 -9.22
N ARG A 370 1.71 9.86 -9.39
CA ARG A 370 1.82 8.50 -8.86
C ARG A 370 1.79 8.44 -7.33
N ALA A 371 2.38 9.43 -6.66
CA ALA A 371 2.31 9.53 -5.20
C ALA A 371 0.91 9.98 -4.74
N ARG A 372 0.29 10.90 -5.50
CA ARG A 372 -1.10 11.34 -5.27
C ARG A 372 -2.06 10.16 -5.36
N ASP A 373 -1.98 9.37 -6.43
CA ASP A 373 -2.87 8.24 -6.67
C ASP A 373 -2.74 7.16 -5.59
N GLU A 374 -1.51 6.89 -5.15
CA GLU A 374 -1.26 5.97 -4.04
C GLU A 374 -1.90 6.47 -2.73
N PHE A 375 -1.71 7.75 -2.40
CA PHE A 375 -2.33 8.37 -1.24
C PHE A 375 -3.86 8.34 -1.34
N MET A 376 -4.42 8.69 -2.50
CA MET A 376 -5.87 8.65 -2.73
C MET A 376 -6.42 7.24 -2.59
N GLY A 377 -5.71 6.21 -3.06
CA GLY A 377 -6.05 4.81 -2.84
C GLY A 377 -6.14 4.43 -1.36
N ARG A 378 -5.23 4.95 -0.53
CA ARG A 378 -5.27 4.77 0.94
C ARG A 378 -6.45 5.47 1.58
N VAL A 379 -6.77 6.69 1.14
CA VAL A 379 -7.95 7.41 1.64
C VAL A 379 -9.21 6.62 1.30
N ARG A 380 -9.37 6.16 0.06
CA ARG A 380 -10.52 5.31 -0.36
C ARG A 380 -10.65 4.07 0.52
N SER A 381 -9.55 3.33 0.68
CA SER A 381 -9.52 2.13 1.52
C SER A 381 -9.96 2.42 2.96
N SER A 382 -9.52 3.56 3.51
CA SER A 382 -9.91 3.98 4.87
C SER A 382 -11.38 4.36 4.98
N ILE A 383 -11.97 4.95 3.93
CA ILE A 383 -13.41 5.20 3.88
C ILE A 383 -14.19 3.89 3.82
N THR A 384 -13.74 2.94 2.99
CA THR A 384 -14.35 1.60 2.90
C THR A 384 -14.33 0.87 4.24
N GLU A 385 -13.23 0.94 5.00
CA GLU A 385 -13.19 0.40 6.37
C GLU A 385 -14.25 1.06 7.29
N ILE A 386 -14.45 2.38 7.18
CA ILE A 386 -15.49 3.09 7.95
C ILE A 386 -16.90 2.65 7.50
N GLU A 387 -17.12 2.48 6.20
CA GLU A 387 -18.39 1.99 5.65
C GLU A 387 -18.74 0.59 6.20
N GLU A 388 -17.79 -0.34 6.15
CA GLU A 388 -17.94 -1.70 6.67
C GLU A 388 -18.26 -1.73 8.17
N LEU A 389 -17.57 -0.91 8.97
CA LEU A 389 -17.76 -0.84 10.42
C LEU A 389 -19.06 -0.13 10.83
N THR A 390 -19.57 0.78 10.00
CA THR A 390 -20.79 1.55 10.30
C THR A 390 -22.06 0.99 9.65
N GLY A 391 -21.92 0.16 8.62
CA GLY A 391 -23.04 -0.32 7.79
C GLY A 391 -23.67 0.78 6.92
N LYS A 392 -22.98 1.91 6.75
CA LYS A 392 -23.37 3.07 5.93
C LYS A 392 -22.48 3.16 4.69
N VAL A 393 -22.90 3.93 3.70
CA VAL A 393 -22.20 4.09 2.41
C VAL A 393 -21.99 5.57 2.11
N TYR A 394 -20.75 5.94 1.80
CA TYR A 394 -20.35 7.29 1.45
C TYR A 394 -20.93 7.67 0.07
N GLY A 395 -21.64 8.79 0.01
CA GLY A 395 -22.31 9.22 -1.22
C GLY A 395 -23.57 8.42 -1.60
N SER A 396 -24.25 7.81 -0.63
CA SER A 396 -25.52 7.09 -0.85
C SER A 396 -26.71 7.82 -0.24
N GLY A 397 -27.82 7.95 -0.98
CA GLY A 397 -29.09 8.47 -0.46
C GLY A 397 -29.86 7.50 0.44
N ASP A 398 -29.56 6.19 0.38
CA ASP A 398 -30.25 5.16 1.18
C ASP A 398 -29.70 5.10 2.62
N ARG A 399 -28.40 4.86 2.74
CA ARG A 399 -27.69 4.72 4.02
C ARG A 399 -26.51 5.68 4.07
N PRO A 400 -26.74 7.00 4.12
CA PRO A 400 -25.67 7.98 3.98
C PRO A 400 -24.64 7.88 5.11
N LEU A 401 -23.37 7.68 4.74
CA LEU A 401 -22.22 7.99 5.58
C LEU A 401 -21.82 9.44 5.32
N LEU A 402 -22.05 10.32 6.29
CA LEU A 402 -21.46 11.66 6.27
C LEU A 402 -20.25 11.72 7.20
N LEU A 403 -19.29 12.56 6.83
CA LEU A 403 -18.01 12.68 7.52
C LEU A 403 -17.82 14.08 8.08
N SER A 404 -17.12 14.17 9.20
CA SER A 404 -16.47 15.40 9.65
C SER A 404 -15.00 15.35 9.31
N VAL A 405 -14.47 16.45 8.78
CA VAL A 405 -13.07 16.61 8.43
C VAL A 405 -12.49 17.71 9.31
N ARG A 406 -11.59 17.33 10.22
CA ARG A 406 -11.15 18.18 11.35
C ARG A 406 -9.63 18.24 11.38
N SER A 407 -9.07 19.43 11.59
CA SER A 407 -7.64 19.59 11.87
C SER A 407 -7.25 18.99 13.23
N GLY A 408 -6.03 18.44 13.34
CA GLY A 408 -5.38 18.10 14.60
C GLY A 408 -3.88 18.42 14.56
N SER A 409 -3.46 19.52 15.19
CA SER A 409 -2.04 19.82 15.41
C SER A 409 -1.53 19.21 16.71
N ALA A 410 -0.22 18.97 16.82
CA ALA A 410 0.40 18.45 18.04
C ALA A 410 0.24 19.43 19.22
N ILE A 411 0.40 20.72 18.96
CA ILE A 411 0.16 21.81 19.92
C ILE A 411 -1.25 22.36 19.68
N SER A 412 -2.06 22.50 20.74
CA SER A 412 -3.45 22.93 20.63
C SER A 412 -3.55 24.36 20.10
N MET A 413 -4.37 24.58 19.07
CA MET A 413 -4.69 25.91 18.52
C MET A 413 -6.22 26.11 18.49
N PRO A 414 -6.84 26.47 19.63
CA PRO A 414 -8.30 26.60 19.73
C PRO A 414 -8.86 27.67 18.79
N GLY A 415 -9.91 27.33 18.03
CA GLY A 415 -10.60 28.26 17.12
C GLY A 415 -9.84 28.68 15.86
N MET A 416 -8.57 28.30 15.71
CA MET A 416 -7.73 28.76 14.60
C MET A 416 -7.90 27.93 13.34
N MET A 417 -8.11 26.63 13.50
CA MET A 417 -8.06 25.66 12.41
C MET A 417 -9.44 25.31 11.86
N THR A 418 -9.50 24.95 10.58
CA THR A 418 -10.75 24.65 9.87
C THR A 418 -11.35 23.31 10.31
N THR A 419 -12.67 23.26 10.37
CA THR A 419 -13.45 22.03 10.54
C THR A 419 -14.64 22.09 9.58
N ILE A 420 -14.89 20.99 8.88
CA ILE A 420 -16.00 20.87 7.95
C ILE A 420 -16.85 19.69 8.38
N HIS A 421 -18.14 19.93 8.57
CA HIS A 421 -19.11 18.92 8.99
C HIS A 421 -19.96 18.48 7.82
N ASN A 422 -20.57 17.28 7.93
CA ASN A 422 -21.55 16.75 6.97
C ASN A 422 -21.02 16.59 5.53
N VAL A 423 -19.73 16.31 5.37
CA VAL A 423 -19.10 16.05 4.06
C VAL A 423 -19.63 14.73 3.50
N GLY A 424 -20.04 14.70 2.23
CA GLY A 424 -20.58 13.52 1.55
C GLY A 424 -22.05 13.62 1.14
N PHE A 425 -22.62 14.83 1.11
CA PHE A 425 -24.01 15.07 0.76
C PHE A 425 -24.11 16.10 -0.38
N ASN A 426 -25.16 16.02 -1.18
CA ASN A 426 -25.51 16.99 -2.21
C ASN A 426 -27.05 17.07 -2.33
N GLY A 427 -27.57 18.03 -3.10
CA GLY A 427 -29.02 18.23 -3.23
C GLY A 427 -29.78 16.96 -3.64
N GLU A 428 -29.26 16.20 -4.60
CA GLU A 428 -29.87 14.96 -5.09
C GLU A 428 -29.92 13.87 -4.00
N LEU A 429 -28.81 13.64 -3.29
CA LEU A 429 -28.73 12.68 -2.20
C LEU A 429 -29.66 13.05 -1.02
N VAL A 430 -29.84 14.34 -0.77
CA VAL A 430 -30.82 14.84 0.23
C VAL A 430 -32.23 14.46 -0.18
N GLU A 431 -32.60 14.71 -1.43
CA GLU A 431 -33.93 14.38 -1.95
C GLU A 431 -34.22 12.88 -1.94
N GLU A 432 -33.23 12.05 -2.31
CA GLU A 432 -33.33 10.60 -2.23
C GLU A 432 -33.57 10.12 -0.80
N PHE A 433 -32.80 10.65 0.15
CA PHE A 433 -32.93 10.33 1.57
C PHE A 433 -34.31 10.73 2.10
N VAL A 434 -34.75 11.96 1.80
CA VAL A 434 -36.06 12.50 2.20
C VAL A 434 -37.22 11.68 1.64
N ARG A 435 -37.11 11.20 0.39
CA ARG A 435 -38.12 10.34 -0.24
C ARG A 435 -38.32 9.03 0.52
N LYS A 436 -37.24 8.49 1.10
CA LYS A 436 -37.27 7.25 1.86
C LYS A 436 -37.65 7.44 3.32
N TYR A 437 -37.24 8.57 3.92
CA TYR A 437 -37.49 8.91 5.32
C TYR A 437 -38.17 10.30 5.44
N PRO A 438 -39.45 10.44 5.04
CA PRO A 438 -40.14 11.73 5.02
C PRO A 438 -40.21 12.42 6.39
N GLU A 439 -40.21 11.64 7.47
CA GLU A 439 -40.21 12.14 8.85
C GLU A 439 -38.89 12.84 9.22
N GLN A 440 -37.81 12.59 8.48
CA GLN A 440 -36.48 13.19 8.69
C GLN A 440 -36.18 14.33 7.71
N THR A 441 -37.20 14.84 7.01
CA THR A 441 -37.03 15.90 6.01
C THR A 441 -36.33 17.13 6.56
N TYR A 442 -36.79 17.63 7.72
CA TYR A 442 -36.17 18.79 8.36
C TYR A 442 -34.69 18.51 8.69
N PHE A 443 -34.39 17.33 9.25
CA PHE A 443 -33.04 16.92 9.64
C PHE A 443 -32.10 16.89 8.43
N ALA A 444 -32.52 16.31 7.31
CA ALA A 444 -31.68 16.19 6.11
C ALA A 444 -31.32 17.57 5.54
N TRP A 445 -32.31 18.44 5.35
CA TRP A 445 -32.10 19.80 4.85
C TRP A 445 -31.33 20.70 5.83
N ASP A 446 -31.53 20.53 7.15
CA ASP A 446 -30.76 21.24 8.18
C ASP A 446 -29.27 20.88 8.12
N ASN A 447 -28.94 19.60 7.93
CA ASN A 447 -27.55 19.17 7.76
C ASN A 447 -26.95 19.64 6.44
N TYR A 448 -27.72 19.66 5.36
CA TYR A 448 -27.26 20.15 4.06
C TYR A 448 -26.91 21.63 4.09
N ARG A 449 -27.78 22.50 4.63
CA ARG A 449 -27.44 23.93 4.78
C ARG A 449 -26.20 24.14 5.66
N ARG A 450 -26.02 23.33 6.70
CA ARG A 450 -24.86 23.40 7.61
C ARG A 450 -23.58 22.99 6.90
N PHE A 451 -23.66 21.99 6.02
CA PHE A 451 -22.55 21.59 5.17
C PHE A 451 -22.13 22.74 4.25
N ILE A 452 -23.07 23.34 3.53
CA ILE A 452 -22.81 24.47 2.62
C ILE A 452 -22.16 25.63 3.37
N GLN A 453 -22.73 26.00 4.53
CA GLN A 453 -22.16 27.05 5.38
C GLN A 453 -20.74 26.71 5.83
N SER A 454 -20.50 25.47 6.32
CA SER A 454 -19.18 25.03 6.76
C SER A 454 -18.15 25.05 5.63
N TRP A 455 -18.55 24.64 4.42
CA TRP A 455 -17.72 24.66 3.22
C TRP A 455 -17.34 26.08 2.81
N ALA A 456 -18.32 26.98 2.73
CA ALA A 456 -18.10 28.38 2.37
C ALA A 456 -17.22 29.10 3.41
N MET A 457 -17.43 28.84 4.71
CA MET A 457 -16.57 29.37 5.77
C MET A 457 -15.14 28.83 5.69
N ALA A 458 -14.96 27.56 5.31
CA ALA A 458 -13.63 26.99 5.06
C ALA A 458 -12.91 27.65 3.87
N ARG A 459 -13.66 28.19 2.90
CA ARG A 459 -13.17 28.97 1.75
C ARG A 459 -12.97 30.46 2.07
N GLY A 460 -13.35 30.92 3.26
CA GLY A 460 -13.13 32.28 3.73
C GLY A 460 -14.35 33.20 3.74
N VAL A 461 -15.55 32.69 3.44
CA VAL A 461 -16.80 33.46 3.57
C VAL A 461 -17.11 33.67 5.05
N ASP A 462 -17.52 34.89 5.42
CA ASP A 462 -17.88 35.20 6.80
C ASP A 462 -19.20 34.51 7.20
N ARG A 463 -19.31 34.14 8.48
CA ARG A 463 -20.54 33.57 9.04
C ARG A 463 -21.71 34.56 8.97
N GLU A 464 -21.45 35.86 9.05
CA GLU A 464 -22.46 36.92 9.02
C GLU A 464 -23.33 36.89 7.76
N GLU A 465 -22.76 36.50 6.61
CA GLU A 465 -23.49 36.34 5.36
C GLU A 465 -24.62 35.30 5.49
N PHE A 466 -24.31 34.13 6.06
CA PHE A 466 -25.29 33.07 6.29
C PHE A 466 -26.26 33.41 7.42
N GLN A 467 -25.81 34.16 8.43
CA GLN A 467 -26.67 34.64 9.51
C GLN A 467 -27.73 35.62 9.00
N THR A 468 -27.37 36.47 8.04
CA THR A 468 -28.31 37.37 7.36
C THR A 468 -29.40 36.58 6.64
N LEU A 469 -29.02 35.57 5.84
CA LEU A 469 -29.99 34.69 5.17
C LEU A 469 -30.93 33.98 6.16
N MET A 470 -30.40 33.50 7.29
CA MET A 470 -31.21 32.88 8.36
C MET A 470 -32.22 33.87 8.96
N ASN A 471 -31.78 35.10 9.25
CA ASN A 471 -32.62 36.13 9.85
C ASN A 471 -33.73 36.60 8.89
N GLU A 472 -33.41 36.81 7.61
CA GLU A 472 -34.38 37.13 6.58
C GLU A 472 -35.43 36.03 6.42
N HIS A 473 -35.02 34.77 6.48
CA HIS A 473 -35.92 33.64 6.37
C HIS A 473 -36.86 33.51 7.59
N LYS A 474 -36.33 33.76 8.79
CA LYS A 474 -37.13 33.87 10.02
C LYS A 474 -38.17 34.98 9.93
N LEU A 475 -37.79 36.16 9.45
CA LEU A 475 -38.69 37.30 9.26
C LEU A 475 -39.78 36.97 8.23
N ARG A 476 -39.40 36.38 7.09
CA ARG A 476 -40.33 36.00 6.01
C ARG A 476 -41.44 35.06 6.48
N TYR A 477 -41.12 34.13 7.39
CA TYR A 477 -42.07 33.16 7.92
C TYR A 477 -42.59 33.49 9.33
N ASN A 478 -42.23 34.66 9.87
CA ASN A 478 -42.57 35.09 11.23
C ASN A 478 -42.22 34.06 12.32
N VAL A 479 -41.06 33.42 12.17
CA VAL A 479 -40.54 32.39 13.06
C VAL A 479 -39.46 32.98 13.98
N ARG A 480 -39.49 32.67 15.29
CA ARG A 480 -38.48 33.16 16.24
C ARG A 480 -37.22 32.30 16.26
N LEU A 481 -37.38 30.98 16.36
CA LEU A 481 -36.28 30.04 16.48
C LEU A 481 -36.18 29.14 15.26
N LYS A 482 -34.96 28.77 14.89
CA LYS A 482 -34.64 27.84 13.79
C LYS A 482 -35.52 26.57 13.83
N ARG A 483 -35.68 26.00 15.03
CA ARG A 483 -36.45 24.78 15.27
C ARG A 483 -37.95 24.90 14.98
N ASP A 484 -38.48 26.12 14.85
CA ASP A 484 -39.90 26.33 14.56
C ASP A 484 -40.18 26.36 13.04
N PHE A 485 -39.16 26.23 12.18
CA PHE A 485 -39.38 26.09 10.74
C PHE A 485 -40.03 24.74 10.40
N SER A 486 -40.95 24.74 9.44
CA SER A 486 -41.44 23.51 8.82
C SER A 486 -40.34 22.83 7.99
N PRO A 487 -40.46 21.53 7.68
CA PRO A 487 -39.51 20.85 6.81
C PRO A 487 -39.37 21.51 5.42
N THR A 488 -40.47 22.02 4.86
CA THR A 488 -40.47 22.75 3.58
C THR A 488 -39.77 24.10 3.65
N GLN A 489 -39.91 24.82 4.77
CA GLN A 489 -39.17 26.07 5.00
C GLN A 489 -37.67 25.80 5.15
N MET A 490 -37.28 24.74 5.86
CA MET A 490 -35.87 24.36 5.98
C MET A 490 -35.25 23.98 4.62
N GLN A 491 -36.00 23.27 3.78
CA GLN A 491 -35.58 23.00 2.39
C GLN A 491 -35.35 24.28 1.59
N GLU A 492 -36.30 25.23 1.63
CA GLU A 492 -36.16 26.50 0.92
C GLU A 492 -34.93 27.27 1.41
N LEU A 493 -34.66 27.27 2.72
CA LEU A 493 -33.47 27.90 3.28
C LEU A 493 -32.17 27.23 2.80
N ALA A 494 -32.13 25.90 2.75
CA ALA A 494 -30.97 25.17 2.25
C ALA A 494 -30.64 25.50 0.79
N ILE A 495 -31.67 25.57 -0.07
CA ILE A 495 -31.51 25.98 -1.48
C ILE A 495 -31.01 27.42 -1.59
N ARG A 496 -31.42 28.32 -0.68
CA ARG A 496 -30.87 29.69 -0.64
C ARG A 496 -29.40 29.71 -0.23
N TYR A 497 -29.00 28.87 0.72
CA TYR A 497 -27.60 28.74 1.14
C TYR A 497 -26.74 28.24 -0.01
N GLU A 498 -27.23 27.25 -0.78
CA GLU A 498 -26.57 26.72 -1.96
C GLU A 498 -26.36 27.80 -3.03
N LYS A 499 -27.41 28.57 -3.35
CA LYS A 499 -27.33 29.72 -4.27
C LYS A 499 -26.36 30.79 -3.78
N ALA A 500 -26.35 31.08 -2.48
CA ALA A 500 -25.40 32.01 -1.90
C ALA A 500 -23.95 31.50 -2.05
N GLY A 501 -23.72 30.21 -1.79
CA GLY A 501 -22.42 29.58 -2.03
C GLY A 501 -21.92 29.72 -3.47
N GLN A 502 -22.81 29.59 -4.46
CA GLN A 502 -22.49 29.83 -5.87
C GLN A 502 -22.13 31.31 -6.14
N LEU A 503 -22.88 32.25 -5.56
CA LEU A 503 -22.60 33.69 -5.70
C LEU A 503 -21.26 34.09 -5.08
N PHE A 504 -20.82 33.39 -4.03
CA PHE A 504 -19.53 33.61 -3.36
C PHE A 504 -18.35 32.84 -4.00
N ASP A 505 -18.53 32.21 -5.17
CA ASP A 505 -17.53 31.34 -5.81
C ASP A 505 -17.04 30.19 -4.90
N CYS A 506 -17.95 29.71 -4.05
CA CYS A 506 -17.71 28.68 -3.04
C CYS A 506 -18.68 27.51 -3.21
N ALA A 507 -19.09 27.23 -4.45
CA ALA A 507 -19.98 26.11 -4.75
C ALA A 507 -19.38 24.80 -4.23
N VAL A 508 -20.24 23.97 -3.63
CA VAL A 508 -19.87 22.65 -3.17
C VAL A 508 -19.84 21.72 -4.39
N PRO A 509 -18.79 20.91 -4.59
CA PRO A 509 -18.78 19.91 -5.65
C PRO A 509 -19.92 18.89 -5.50
N GLU A 510 -20.59 18.53 -6.58
CA GLU A 510 -21.64 17.51 -6.54
C GLU A 510 -21.10 16.12 -6.17
N ASP A 511 -19.91 15.76 -6.64
CA ASP A 511 -19.26 14.48 -6.34
C ASP A 511 -18.77 14.44 -4.87
N PRO A 512 -19.32 13.54 -4.02
CA PRO A 512 -18.88 13.34 -2.64
C PRO A 512 -17.37 13.13 -2.51
N TRP A 513 -16.74 12.44 -3.46
CA TRP A 513 -15.30 12.22 -3.43
C TRP A 513 -14.51 13.53 -3.55
N LEU A 514 -14.93 14.43 -4.45
CA LEU A 514 -14.32 15.75 -4.58
C LEU A 514 -14.57 16.62 -3.35
N GLN A 515 -15.72 16.46 -2.69
CA GLN A 515 -15.99 17.12 -1.41
C GLN A 515 -15.00 16.67 -0.32
N LEU A 516 -14.74 15.36 -0.21
CA LEU A 516 -13.80 14.83 0.78
C LEU A 516 -12.38 15.36 0.53
N ILE A 517 -11.89 15.25 -0.70
CA ILE A 517 -10.54 15.69 -1.03
C ILE A 517 -10.39 17.21 -0.88
N GLY A 518 -11.36 17.98 -1.36
CA GLY A 518 -11.38 19.44 -1.15
C GLY A 518 -11.41 19.80 0.34
N SER A 519 -12.10 19.02 1.17
CA SER A 519 -12.10 19.20 2.63
C SER A 519 -10.74 18.92 3.26
N VAL A 520 -10.06 17.85 2.83
CA VAL A 520 -8.69 17.52 3.27
C VAL A 520 -7.72 18.65 2.90
N GLU A 521 -7.78 19.13 1.66
CA GLU A 521 -6.93 20.23 1.18
C GLU A 521 -7.18 21.53 1.95
N MET A 522 -8.44 21.88 2.20
CA MET A 522 -8.79 23.06 2.99
C MET A 522 -8.29 22.94 4.44
N VAL A 523 -8.37 21.76 5.05
CA VAL A 523 -7.85 21.55 6.41
C VAL A 523 -6.32 21.64 6.44
N LEU A 524 -5.62 21.02 5.49
CA LEU A 524 -4.16 21.13 5.38
C LEU A 524 -3.75 22.61 5.15
N GLY A 525 -4.43 23.29 4.23
CA GLY A 525 -4.21 24.71 3.93
C GLY A 525 -4.53 25.64 5.11
N SER A 526 -5.44 25.26 6.00
CA SER A 526 -5.84 26.09 7.15
C SER A 526 -4.67 26.41 8.10
N TRP A 527 -3.65 25.55 8.13
CA TRP A 527 -2.40 25.79 8.86
C TRP A 527 -1.69 27.08 8.42
N ASN A 528 -1.80 27.45 7.15
CA ASN A 528 -1.12 28.60 6.57
C ASN A 528 -1.99 29.85 6.47
N THR A 529 -3.21 29.83 7.05
CA THR A 529 -4.07 31.01 7.11
C THR A 529 -3.43 32.11 7.96
N HIS A 530 -3.76 33.38 7.65
CA HIS A 530 -3.22 34.53 8.38
C HIS A 530 -3.42 34.41 9.89
N LYS A 531 -4.64 34.04 10.34
CA LYS A 531 -4.95 33.83 11.76
C LYS A 531 -4.11 32.74 12.42
N ALA A 532 -3.86 31.63 11.72
CA ALA A 532 -3.07 30.52 12.26
C ALA A 532 -1.58 30.87 12.37
N ARG A 533 -1.03 31.56 11.35
CA ARG A 533 0.36 32.06 11.36
C ARG A 533 0.57 33.09 12.47
N GLU A 534 -0.33 34.06 12.63
CA GLU A 534 -0.24 35.06 13.69
C GLU A 534 -0.35 34.41 15.08
N TYR A 535 -1.27 33.45 15.27
CA TYR A 535 -1.35 32.70 16.52
C TYR A 535 -0.02 32.01 16.84
N ARG A 536 0.58 31.32 15.87
CA ARG A 536 1.88 30.64 16.06
C ARG A 536 3.01 31.61 16.36
N ARG A 537 3.06 32.76 15.68
CA ARG A 537 4.03 33.82 15.94
C ARG A 537 3.90 34.38 17.36
N LEU A 538 2.68 34.60 17.83
CA LEU A 538 2.40 35.11 19.17
C LEU A 538 2.70 34.08 20.28
N MET A 539 2.48 32.80 19.99
CA MET A 539 2.68 31.70 20.94
C MET A 539 4.04 31.01 20.81
N ASP A 540 4.94 31.54 19.98
CA ASP A 540 6.27 30.99 19.67
C ASP A 540 6.25 29.50 19.25
N VAL A 541 5.30 29.17 18.37
CA VAL A 541 5.11 27.81 17.83
C VAL A 541 5.73 27.72 16.42
N SER A 542 6.58 26.72 16.20
CA SER A 542 7.19 26.47 14.87
C SER A 542 6.15 26.18 13.78
N ASP A 543 6.38 26.72 12.58
CA ASP A 543 5.59 26.45 11.38
C ASP A 543 5.73 24.99 10.87
N ASP A 544 6.80 24.29 11.26
CA ASP A 544 7.14 22.95 10.76
C ASP A 544 6.34 21.81 11.45
N TRP A 545 5.57 22.11 12.50
CA TRP A 545 4.73 21.11 13.17
C TRP A 545 3.62 20.55 12.27
N GLY A 546 3.02 21.42 11.46
CA GLY A 546 1.90 21.07 10.60
C GLY A 546 0.62 20.64 11.32
N THR A 547 -0.28 20.03 10.55
CA THR A 547 -1.57 19.51 11.05
C THR A 547 -1.86 18.12 10.48
N ALA A 548 -2.39 17.23 11.31
CA ALA A 548 -3.10 16.04 10.87
C ALA A 548 -4.52 16.41 10.42
N VAL A 549 -5.15 15.53 9.64
CA VAL A 549 -6.55 15.63 9.22
C VAL A 549 -7.30 14.40 9.73
N ILE A 550 -8.32 14.63 10.53
CA ILE A 550 -9.17 13.61 11.12
C ILE A 550 -10.44 13.54 10.27
N ILE A 551 -10.66 12.40 9.62
CA ILE A 551 -11.87 12.07 8.88
C ILE A 551 -12.69 11.14 9.76
N GLN A 552 -13.81 11.61 10.29
CA GLN A 552 -14.58 10.88 11.31
C GLN A 552 -16.06 10.81 10.93
N ALA A 553 -16.67 9.63 11.09
CA ALA A 553 -18.09 9.42 10.86
C ALA A 553 -18.95 10.36 11.71
N MET A 554 -19.95 11.00 11.09
CA MET A 554 -20.86 11.91 11.76
C MET A 554 -21.79 11.17 12.74
N VAL A 555 -21.99 11.80 13.89
CA VAL A 555 -23.06 11.52 14.85
C VAL A 555 -23.83 12.82 15.09
N TYR A 556 -25.13 12.72 15.35
CA TYR A 556 -26.03 13.87 15.26
C TYR A 556 -26.73 14.16 16.57
N GLY A 557 -26.37 15.27 17.21
CA GLY A 557 -27.12 15.81 18.35
C GLY A 557 -28.46 16.47 17.96
N ASN A 558 -28.65 16.78 16.67
CA ASN A 558 -29.85 17.39 16.10
C ASN A 558 -30.83 16.39 15.45
N LEU A 559 -30.67 15.09 15.70
CA LEU A 559 -31.54 14.07 15.11
C LEU A 559 -32.97 14.12 15.67
N SER A 560 -33.10 14.37 16.98
CA SER A 560 -34.39 14.46 17.68
C SER A 560 -34.22 15.18 19.02
N HIS A 561 -35.31 15.37 19.76
CA HIS A 561 -35.27 15.89 21.13
C HIS A 561 -34.59 14.95 22.15
N GLN A 562 -34.39 13.68 21.80
CA GLN A 562 -33.65 12.71 22.62
C GLN A 562 -32.16 12.63 22.25
N ALA A 563 -31.74 13.36 21.20
CA ALA A 563 -30.35 13.54 20.86
C ALA A 563 -29.86 14.89 21.39
N GLY A 564 -28.55 15.03 21.59
CA GLY A 564 -27.97 16.29 22.02
C GLY A 564 -26.46 16.29 21.89
N SER A 565 -25.88 17.48 22.03
CA SER A 565 -24.43 17.69 22.09
C SER A 565 -24.08 18.39 23.40
N GLY A 566 -22.85 18.25 23.87
CA GLY A 566 -22.40 18.97 25.06
C GLY A 566 -20.88 18.95 25.23
N VAL A 567 -20.42 19.84 26.09
CA VAL A 567 -19.03 19.92 26.54
C VAL A 567 -19.04 19.84 28.06
N LEU A 568 -18.18 19.00 28.62
CA LEU A 568 -18.04 18.85 30.07
C LEU A 568 -16.57 18.94 30.48
N PHE A 569 -16.37 19.40 31.70
CA PHE A 569 -15.13 19.38 32.45
C PHE A 569 -15.31 18.46 33.65
N THR A 570 -14.25 17.73 34.01
CA THR A 570 -14.22 16.85 35.19
C THR A 570 -13.72 17.57 36.45
N ALA A 571 -13.35 18.84 36.32
CA ALA A 571 -12.90 19.69 37.41
C ALA A 571 -13.80 20.92 37.52
N HIS A 572 -14.02 21.35 38.76
CA HIS A 572 -14.79 22.55 39.03
C HIS A 572 -14.06 23.79 38.49
N PRO A 573 -14.68 24.64 37.65
CA PRO A 573 -14.00 25.72 36.94
C PRO A 573 -13.51 26.83 37.88
N TYR A 574 -14.27 27.11 38.95
CA TYR A 574 -13.97 28.20 39.88
C TYR A 574 -13.21 27.78 41.15
N ARG A 575 -13.18 26.49 41.49
CA ARG A 575 -12.66 26.00 42.78
C ARG A 575 -11.77 24.78 42.58
N LYS A 576 -10.65 24.71 43.29
CA LYS A 576 -9.82 23.52 43.34
C LYS A 576 -10.41 22.51 44.31
N VAL A 577 -11.24 21.61 43.81
CA VAL A 577 -11.79 20.48 44.57
C VAL A 577 -10.99 19.21 44.31
N ARG A 578 -10.79 18.37 45.34
CA ARG A 578 -10.07 17.07 45.21
C ARG A 578 -10.99 15.91 44.80
N ARG A 579 -12.06 16.19 44.04
CA ARG A 579 -13.01 15.19 43.53
C ARG A 579 -13.37 15.52 42.08
N VAL A 580 -13.92 14.55 41.35
CA VAL A 580 -14.57 14.83 40.06
C VAL A 580 -15.80 15.69 40.32
N ALA A 581 -15.89 16.82 39.61
CA ALA A 581 -17.06 17.69 39.60
C ALA A 581 -17.41 17.95 38.14
N LEU A 582 -18.61 17.55 37.73
CA LEU A 582 -19.05 17.65 36.34
C LEU A 582 -19.61 19.05 36.10
N TRP A 583 -18.98 19.80 35.20
CA TRP A 583 -19.38 21.16 34.85
C TRP A 583 -19.39 21.33 33.33
N GLY A 584 -20.36 22.08 32.81
CA GLY A 584 -20.35 22.45 31.40
C GLY A 584 -21.73 22.78 30.87
N ASP A 585 -21.89 22.60 29.56
CA ASP A 585 -23.11 22.95 28.85
C ASP A 585 -23.49 21.86 27.86
N TYR A 586 -24.78 21.50 27.82
CA TYR A 586 -25.36 20.65 26.78
C TYR A 586 -26.61 21.27 26.17
N ALA A 587 -26.94 20.88 24.94
CA ALA A 587 -28.16 21.29 24.26
C ALA A 587 -28.83 20.09 23.58
N PRO A 588 -30.10 19.78 23.90
CA PRO A 588 -30.86 18.73 23.22
C PRO A 588 -31.37 19.21 21.87
N GLY A 589 -31.27 18.38 20.83
CA GLY A 589 -31.72 18.69 19.48
C GLY A 589 -30.79 19.62 18.69
N ASP A 590 -29.56 19.84 19.15
CA ASP A 590 -28.59 20.74 18.52
C ASP A 590 -27.20 20.10 18.38
N GLN A 591 -26.40 20.65 17.46
CA GLN A 591 -25.03 20.21 17.21
C GLN A 591 -24.05 21.00 18.09
N GLY A 592 -22.86 20.45 18.33
CA GLY A 592 -21.86 21.08 19.19
C GLY A 592 -21.47 22.50 18.77
N GLU A 593 -21.52 22.81 17.46
CA GLU A 593 -21.28 24.15 16.95
C GLU A 593 -22.28 25.20 17.49
N ASP A 594 -23.54 24.81 17.67
CA ASP A 594 -24.60 25.72 18.14
C ASP A 594 -24.33 26.18 19.58
N ILE A 595 -23.74 25.29 20.40
CA ILE A 595 -23.36 25.56 21.79
C ILE A 595 -22.15 26.51 21.82
N VAL A 596 -21.10 26.19 21.05
CA VAL A 596 -19.87 27.01 21.00
C VAL A 596 -20.16 28.42 20.46
N ALA A 597 -21.10 28.55 19.54
CA ALA A 597 -21.50 29.83 18.97
C ALA A 597 -22.46 30.65 19.85
N GLY A 598 -22.97 30.09 20.95
CA GLY A 598 -23.95 30.76 21.80
C GLY A 598 -25.30 31.04 21.12
N LEU A 599 -25.63 30.31 20.06
CA LEU A 599 -26.86 30.53 19.29
C LEU A 599 -28.10 29.84 19.88
N VAL A 600 -27.88 28.92 20.82
CA VAL A 600 -28.93 28.12 21.45
C VAL A 600 -28.85 28.23 22.96
N THR A 601 -29.99 28.06 23.62
CA THR A 601 -30.05 27.96 25.07
C THR A 601 -29.45 26.63 25.51
N SER A 602 -28.28 26.68 26.15
CA SER A 602 -27.67 25.51 26.78
C SER A 602 -28.32 25.22 28.14
N TYR A 603 -28.06 24.02 28.65
CA TYR A 603 -28.46 23.56 29.98
C TYR A 603 -27.25 23.00 30.75
N PRO A 604 -27.28 23.04 32.10
CA PRO A 604 -26.17 22.58 32.93
C PRO A 604 -25.98 21.06 32.84
N ILE A 605 -24.76 20.58 33.05
CA ILE A 605 -24.46 19.14 33.01
C ILE A 605 -24.95 18.46 34.30
N SER A 606 -24.64 19.03 35.46
CA SER A 606 -24.95 18.44 36.77
C SER A 606 -25.98 19.24 37.56
N VAL A 607 -26.60 18.58 38.56
CA VAL A 607 -27.47 19.24 39.54
C VAL A 607 -26.67 20.23 40.40
N GLU A 608 -25.47 19.83 40.83
CA GLU A 608 -24.57 20.71 41.61
C GLU A 608 -24.28 22.02 40.86
N GLN A 609 -23.96 21.93 39.56
CA GLN A 609 -23.78 23.10 38.72
C GLN A 609 -25.05 23.95 38.64
N ALA A 610 -26.20 23.31 38.40
CA ALA A 610 -27.46 24.02 38.23
C ALA A 610 -27.83 24.85 39.47
N GLU A 611 -27.68 24.27 40.67
CA GLU A 611 -27.95 24.96 41.94
C GLU A 611 -27.02 26.14 42.16
N LEU A 612 -25.72 25.97 41.90
CA LEU A 612 -24.72 27.01 42.13
C LEU A 612 -24.80 28.14 41.10
N ASP A 613 -25.09 27.82 39.83
CA ASP A 613 -25.24 28.80 38.76
C ASP A 613 -26.64 29.46 38.75
N GLY A 614 -27.55 29.04 39.65
CA GLY A 614 -28.94 29.54 39.68
C GLY A 614 -29.76 29.15 38.45
N ARG A 615 -29.41 28.04 37.78
CA ARG A 615 -30.07 27.51 36.59
C ARG A 615 -31.09 26.43 36.97
N SER A 616 -32.02 26.13 36.06
CA SER A 616 -33.04 25.10 36.30
C SER A 616 -32.42 23.72 36.49
N VAL A 617 -32.60 23.14 37.68
CA VAL A 617 -32.17 21.77 38.02
C VAL A 617 -32.90 20.72 37.19
N GLU A 618 -34.19 20.93 36.88
CA GLU A 618 -34.99 19.99 36.09
C GLU A 618 -34.49 19.86 34.64
N ASN A 619 -33.70 20.82 34.17
CA ASN A 619 -33.13 20.80 32.84
C ASN A 619 -31.69 20.26 32.81
N SER A 620 -31.11 19.82 33.93
CA SER A 620 -29.74 19.29 33.91
C SER A 620 -29.64 17.96 33.14
N LEU A 621 -28.45 17.67 32.57
CA LEU A 621 -28.21 16.41 31.85
C LEU A 621 -28.39 15.23 32.80
N GLU A 622 -27.82 15.33 34.00
CA GLU A 622 -27.90 14.35 35.08
C GLU A 622 -29.34 13.95 35.42
N ARG A 623 -30.29 14.90 35.39
CA ARG A 623 -31.68 14.63 35.76
C ARG A 623 -32.54 14.17 34.58
N ARG A 624 -32.35 14.74 33.39
CA ARG A 624 -33.13 14.38 32.19
C ARG A 624 -32.64 13.09 31.54
N PHE A 625 -31.35 12.78 31.66
CA PHE A 625 -30.72 11.62 31.03
C PHE A 625 -29.79 10.89 32.00
N PRO A 626 -30.31 10.34 33.12
CA PRO A 626 -29.51 9.79 34.23
C PRO A 626 -28.66 8.54 33.88
N LYS A 627 -28.80 8.00 32.67
CA LYS A 627 -28.00 6.87 32.17
C LYS A 627 -26.70 7.32 31.48
N ILE A 628 -26.63 8.60 31.10
CA ILE A 628 -25.45 9.26 30.53
C ILE A 628 -24.66 9.84 31.69
#